data_AF-A0AA41E4E5-F1
#
_entry.id   AF-A0AA41E4E5-F1
#
_cell.length_a   1.000
_cell.length_b   1.000
_cell.length_c   1.000
_cell.angle_alpha   90.00
_cell.angle_beta   90.00
_cell.angle_gamma   90.00
#
_symmetry.space_group_name_H-M   'P 1'
#
loop_
_entity.id
_entity.type
_entity.pdbx_description
1 polymer ?
#
loop_
_entity_poly.entity_id
_entity_poly.type
_entity_poly.pdbx_seq_one_letter_code
_entity_poly.pdbx_strand_id
1 'polypeptide(L)'
;MAKSYRFIADPADSAAVLTWFRELKEPPREVATAHDVVLYFAHLGALHYAEDGSVDAEKSPIVTVTPPHTTRKLLWTVGEVHFRTGTLSRLYPALYRVSQAFATWLNSFPCVYSLSDRDNRYSYYFEGSVRNETSPIFAFQSGLDALSNERYFVGDRDNDAVLDRVCKALCLRGLNFDADGTEKYV
;
A
#
# COMPACT_ATOMS: atom_id res chain seq x y z
N MET A 1 -11.19 5.42 -14.23
CA MET A 1 -10.94 5.55 -12.78
C MET A 1 -9.47 5.30 -12.53
N ALA A 2 -8.87 6.04 -11.60
CA ALA A 2 -7.52 5.77 -11.12
C ALA A 2 -7.43 4.33 -10.61
N LYS A 3 -6.30 3.66 -10.84
CA LYS A 3 -6.13 2.26 -10.47
C LYS A 3 -5.17 2.16 -9.30
N SER A 4 -5.65 1.60 -8.20
CA SER A 4 -4.86 1.33 -7.00
C SER A 4 -4.68 -0.16 -6.82
N TYR A 5 -3.52 -0.56 -6.34
CA TYR A 5 -3.20 -1.93 -5.94
C TYR A 5 -2.71 -1.91 -4.50
N ARG A 6 -2.94 -3.01 -3.79
CA ARG A 6 -2.62 -3.11 -2.37
C ARG A 6 -1.87 -4.38 -2.05
N PHE A 7 -0.91 -4.24 -1.15
CA PHE A 7 -0.08 -5.35 -0.70
C PHE A 7 0.28 -5.21 0.77
N ILE A 8 0.58 -6.33 1.41
CA ILE A 8 1.17 -6.35 2.74
C ILE A 8 2.55 -7.01 2.71
N ALA A 9 3.45 -6.43 3.48
CA ALA A 9 4.80 -6.88 3.70
C ALA A 9 5.26 -6.34 5.05
N ASP A 10 6.37 -6.88 5.56
CA ASP A 10 7.08 -6.23 6.66
C ASP A 10 7.54 -4.83 6.22
N PRO A 11 7.25 -3.76 7.00
CA PRO A 11 7.79 -2.43 6.75
C PRO A 11 9.30 -2.39 6.49
N ALA A 12 10.06 -3.23 7.20
CA ALA A 12 11.52 -3.32 7.05
C ALA A 12 11.96 -4.08 5.77
N ASP A 13 11.06 -4.86 5.16
CA ASP A 13 11.31 -5.67 3.95
C ASP A 13 10.19 -5.48 2.90
N SER A 14 9.95 -4.22 2.56
CA SER A 14 8.89 -3.82 1.62
C SER A 14 9.43 -3.40 0.23
N ALA A 15 10.72 -3.61 -0.02
CA ALA A 15 11.40 -3.14 -1.23
C ALA A 15 10.99 -3.85 -2.52
N ALA A 16 10.26 -4.98 -2.44
CA ALA A 16 9.90 -5.80 -3.59
C ALA A 16 9.12 -5.01 -4.67
N VAL A 17 8.19 -4.13 -4.28
CA VAL A 17 7.43 -3.30 -5.23
C VAL A 17 8.34 -2.33 -5.97
N LEU A 18 9.22 -1.62 -5.26
CA LEU A 18 10.16 -0.68 -5.89
C LEU A 18 11.16 -1.43 -6.78
N THR A 19 11.63 -2.59 -6.34
CA THR A 19 12.52 -3.47 -7.11
C THR A 19 11.88 -3.88 -8.42
N TRP A 20 10.60 -4.28 -8.40
CA TRP A 20 9.85 -4.61 -9.61
C TRP A 20 9.85 -3.46 -10.63
N PHE A 21 9.65 -2.22 -10.17
CA PHE A 21 9.67 -1.04 -11.06
C PHE A 21 11.08 -0.74 -11.60
N ARG A 22 12.13 -0.98 -10.81
CA ARG A 22 13.53 -0.80 -11.21
C ARG A 22 13.98 -1.81 -12.27
N GLU A 23 13.36 -2.98 -12.32
CA GLU A 23 13.65 -4.05 -13.29
C GLU A 23 12.91 -3.88 -14.64
N LEU A 24 12.06 -2.87 -14.77
CA LEU A 24 11.47 -2.53 -16.06
C LEU A 24 12.56 -2.15 -17.07
N LYS A 25 12.33 -2.47 -18.35
CA LYS A 25 13.26 -2.14 -19.44
C LYS A 25 13.66 -0.65 -19.44
N GLU A 26 12.72 0.22 -19.12
CA GLU A 26 12.92 1.65 -18.95
C GLU A 26 12.46 2.04 -17.54
N PRO A 27 13.35 1.98 -16.53
CA PRO A 27 12.97 2.21 -15.15
C PRO A 27 12.57 3.68 -14.93
N PRO A 28 11.60 3.94 -14.04
CA PRO A 28 11.20 5.30 -13.71
C PRO A 28 12.29 6.00 -12.88
N ARG A 29 12.27 7.33 -12.89
CA ARG A 29 13.02 8.13 -11.92
C ARG A 29 12.27 8.12 -10.59
N GLU A 30 12.98 7.78 -9.52
CA GLU A 30 12.43 7.76 -8.17
C GLU A 30 12.63 9.09 -7.47
N VAL A 31 11.57 9.61 -6.87
CA VAL A 31 11.60 10.77 -5.99
C VAL A 31 10.97 10.36 -4.67
N ALA A 32 11.81 10.16 -3.65
CA ALA A 32 11.34 9.88 -2.31
C ALA A 32 10.74 11.15 -1.68
N THR A 33 9.59 10.98 -1.03
CA THR A 33 8.98 11.97 -0.14
C THR A 33 9.04 11.46 1.29
N ALA A 34 8.41 12.16 2.24
CA ALA A 34 8.37 11.73 3.63
C ALA A 34 7.63 10.39 3.84
N HIS A 35 6.64 10.08 2.99
CA HIS A 35 5.74 8.93 3.16
C HIS A 35 5.59 8.07 1.90
N ASP A 36 5.91 8.62 0.72
CA ASP A 36 5.71 7.97 -0.57
C ASP A 36 7.00 7.95 -1.40
N VAL A 37 7.04 7.10 -2.40
CA VAL A 37 7.98 7.18 -3.51
C VAL A 37 7.20 7.47 -4.78
N VAL A 38 7.51 8.60 -5.41
CA VAL A 38 6.93 8.98 -6.71
C VAL A 38 7.83 8.46 -7.82
N LEU A 39 7.26 7.65 -8.71
CA LEU A 39 7.90 7.05 -9.86
C LEU A 39 7.53 7.84 -11.11
N TYR A 40 8.48 8.58 -11.67
CA TYR A 40 8.27 9.36 -12.88
C TYR A 40 8.80 8.63 -14.13
N PHE A 41 7.90 8.29 -15.05
CA PHE A 41 8.23 7.65 -16.31
C PHE A 41 8.59 8.69 -17.38
N ALA A 42 9.81 9.21 -17.29
CA ALA A 42 10.28 10.32 -18.15
C ALA A 42 10.20 10.03 -19.66
N HIS A 43 10.36 8.76 -20.06
CA HIS A 43 10.25 8.33 -21.44
C HIS A 43 8.81 8.37 -21.99
N LEU A 44 7.80 8.52 -21.13
CA LEU A 44 6.38 8.54 -21.49
C LEU A 44 5.79 9.94 -21.60
N GLY A 45 6.49 10.99 -21.17
CA GLY A 45 6.02 12.37 -21.27
C GLY A 45 6.58 13.29 -20.19
N ALA A 46 6.27 14.58 -20.33
CA ALA A 46 6.65 15.60 -19.35
C ALA A 46 5.80 15.53 -18.07
N LEU A 47 6.34 16.09 -16.98
CA LEU A 47 5.53 16.42 -15.81
C LEU A 47 4.66 17.63 -16.12
N HIS A 48 3.42 17.57 -15.69
CA HIS A 48 2.50 18.70 -15.68
C HIS A 48 2.38 19.21 -14.26
N TYR A 49 2.24 20.52 -14.12
CA TYR A 49 2.13 21.18 -12.82
C TYR A 49 0.77 21.88 -12.72
N ALA A 50 0.17 21.85 -11.54
CA ALA A 50 -1.00 22.64 -11.20
C ALA A 50 -0.59 24.11 -10.94
N GLU A 51 -1.57 24.99 -10.78
CA GLU A 51 -1.35 26.43 -10.56
C GLU A 51 -0.56 26.74 -9.28
N ASP A 52 -0.65 25.86 -8.28
CA ASP A 52 0.10 25.95 -7.03
C ASP A 52 1.56 25.42 -7.13
N GLY A 53 1.97 24.99 -8.32
CA GLY A 53 3.30 24.42 -8.58
C GLY A 53 3.47 22.96 -8.17
N SER A 54 2.42 22.31 -7.66
CA SER A 54 2.42 20.86 -7.40
C SER A 54 2.34 20.06 -8.70
N VAL A 55 2.81 18.80 -8.69
CA VAL A 55 2.70 17.93 -9.87
C VAL A 55 1.25 17.49 -10.04
N ASP A 56 0.68 17.75 -11.22
CA ASP A 56 -0.65 17.26 -11.61
C ASP A 56 -0.58 15.76 -11.92
N ALA A 57 -0.97 14.95 -10.95
CA ALA A 57 -0.93 13.48 -11.03
C ALA A 57 -1.90 12.87 -12.05
N GLU A 58 -2.94 13.60 -12.46
CA GLU A 58 -3.91 13.15 -13.47
C GLU A 58 -3.36 13.34 -14.89
N LYS A 59 -2.49 14.33 -15.06
CA LYS A 59 -1.89 14.70 -16.36
C LYS A 59 -0.43 14.33 -16.48
N SER A 60 0.19 13.71 -15.48
CA SER A 60 1.61 13.32 -15.52
C SER A 60 1.77 11.80 -15.57
N PRO A 61 2.80 11.27 -16.25
CA PRO A 61 3.06 9.83 -16.30
C PRO A 61 3.79 9.39 -15.01
N ILE A 62 3.08 9.48 -13.88
CA ILE A 62 3.61 9.15 -12.56
C ILE A 62 2.84 8.00 -11.91
N VAL A 63 3.53 7.26 -11.06
CA VAL A 63 2.96 6.26 -10.15
C VAL A 63 3.40 6.62 -8.74
N THR A 64 2.50 6.56 -7.77
CA THR A 64 2.84 6.75 -6.36
C THR A 64 2.89 5.40 -5.68
N VAL A 65 3.98 5.10 -4.99
CA VAL A 65 4.12 3.91 -4.13
C VAL A 65 4.18 4.36 -2.69
N THR A 66 3.24 3.89 -1.88
CA THR A 66 3.19 4.11 -0.45
C THR A 66 3.60 2.78 0.22
N PRO A 67 4.83 2.65 0.73
CA PRO A 67 5.28 1.40 1.36
C PRO A 67 4.54 1.15 2.68
N PRO A 68 4.33 -0.12 3.07
CA PRO A 68 3.92 -0.49 4.43
C PRO A 68 4.83 0.18 5.47
N HIS A 69 4.24 0.71 6.52
CA HIS A 69 4.96 1.31 7.63
C HIS A 69 4.29 0.98 8.96
N THR A 70 5.03 1.16 10.06
CA THR A 70 4.49 0.95 11.40
C THR A 70 3.79 2.22 11.88
N THR A 71 2.54 2.10 12.34
CA THR A 71 1.79 3.16 13.00
C THR A 71 1.30 2.71 14.37
N ARG A 72 1.07 3.67 15.28
CA ARG A 72 0.68 3.40 16.68
C ARG A 72 1.54 2.29 17.34
N LYS A 73 2.83 2.25 17.03
CA LYS A 73 3.85 1.27 17.51
C LYS A 73 3.64 -0.19 17.07
N LEU A 74 2.42 -0.70 17.03
CA LEU A 74 2.13 -2.13 16.79
C LEU A 74 1.34 -2.42 15.51
N LEU A 75 0.68 -1.44 14.91
CA LEU A 75 -0.10 -1.64 13.69
C LEU A 75 0.79 -1.47 12.47
N TRP A 76 0.55 -2.28 11.45
CA TRP A 76 1.19 -2.11 10.15
C TRP A 76 0.19 -1.54 9.17
N THR A 77 0.65 -0.65 8.29
CA THR A 77 -0.19 -0.16 7.20
C THR A 77 -0.11 -1.08 5.99
N VAL A 78 -1.20 -1.14 5.24
CA VAL A 78 -1.20 -1.76 3.91
C VAL A 78 -0.43 -0.85 2.96
N GLY A 79 0.46 -1.45 2.15
CA GLY A 79 1.17 -0.75 1.09
C GLY A 79 0.26 -0.52 -0.10
N GLU A 80 0.40 0.63 -0.74
CA GLU A 80 -0.43 1.05 -1.86
C GLU A 80 0.40 1.42 -3.09
N VAL A 81 -0.11 1.10 -4.28
CA VAL A 81 0.46 1.54 -5.56
C VAL A 81 -0.63 2.20 -6.38
N HIS A 82 -0.47 3.48 -6.67
CA HIS A 82 -1.48 4.29 -7.33
C HIS A 82 -1.04 4.74 -8.72
N PHE A 83 -1.77 4.28 -9.72
CA PHE A 83 -1.77 4.84 -11.08
C PHE A 83 -2.85 5.91 -11.11
N ARG A 84 -2.45 7.15 -10.80
CA ARG A 84 -3.36 8.24 -10.44
C ARG A 84 -4.23 8.74 -11.59
N THR A 85 -3.78 8.66 -12.84
CA THR A 85 -4.60 9.16 -13.97
C THR A 85 -5.82 8.27 -14.26
N GLY A 86 -7.02 8.85 -14.17
CA GLY A 86 -8.28 8.18 -14.44
C GLY A 86 -8.49 7.79 -15.91
N THR A 87 -7.65 8.34 -16.81
CA THR A 87 -7.65 8.11 -18.25
C THR A 87 -6.34 7.48 -18.74
N LEU A 88 -5.70 6.69 -17.88
CA LEU A 88 -4.40 6.04 -18.11
C LEU A 88 -4.26 5.39 -19.49
N SER A 89 -5.26 4.59 -19.92
CA SER A 89 -5.22 3.88 -21.20
C SER A 89 -5.26 4.80 -22.42
N ARG A 90 -5.81 6.01 -22.29
CA ARG A 90 -5.96 7.00 -23.37
C ARG A 90 -4.76 7.95 -23.42
N LEU A 91 -4.34 8.50 -22.27
CA LEU A 91 -3.25 9.48 -22.21
C LEU A 91 -1.88 8.82 -22.23
N TYR A 92 -1.73 7.68 -21.54
CA TYR A 92 -0.46 6.98 -21.40
C TYR A 92 -0.62 5.46 -21.62
N PRO A 93 -0.87 5.00 -22.87
CA PRO A 93 -1.09 3.58 -23.16
C PRO A 93 0.06 2.67 -22.70
N ALA A 94 1.30 3.16 -22.74
CA ALA A 94 2.47 2.43 -22.25
C ALA A 94 2.45 2.28 -20.72
N LEU A 95 2.09 3.33 -19.97
CA LEU A 95 1.94 3.26 -18.52
C LEU A 95 0.76 2.36 -18.12
N TYR A 96 -0.30 2.32 -18.93
CA TYR A 96 -1.38 1.35 -18.77
C TYR A 96 -0.87 -0.10 -18.90
N ARG A 97 0.01 -0.40 -19.87
CA ARG A 97 0.64 -1.72 -20.00
C ARG A 97 1.50 -2.06 -18.78
N VAL A 98 2.26 -1.11 -18.26
CA VAL A 98 3.00 -1.27 -16.99
C VAL A 98 2.04 -1.61 -15.85
N SER A 99 0.90 -0.91 -15.76
CA SER A 99 -0.13 -1.21 -14.76
C SER A 99 -0.70 -2.63 -14.90
N GLN A 100 -0.94 -3.11 -16.12
CA GLN A 100 -1.40 -4.49 -16.34
C GLN A 100 -0.33 -5.52 -15.98
N ALA A 101 0.92 -5.29 -16.38
CA ALA A 101 2.03 -6.15 -16.00
C ALA A 101 2.21 -6.21 -14.48
N PHE A 102 2.09 -5.06 -13.80
CA PHE A 102 2.13 -4.98 -12.34
C PHE A 102 0.97 -5.76 -11.70
N ALA A 103 -0.24 -5.62 -12.23
CA ALA A 103 -1.39 -6.39 -11.77
C ALA A 103 -1.15 -7.89 -11.91
N THR A 104 -0.67 -8.35 -13.06
CA THR A 104 -0.36 -9.77 -13.29
C THR A 104 0.70 -10.28 -12.32
N TRP A 105 1.77 -9.51 -12.10
CA TRP A 105 2.81 -9.84 -11.13
C TRP A 105 2.25 -9.92 -9.71
N LEU A 106 1.46 -8.93 -9.28
CA LEU A 106 0.90 -8.90 -7.93
C LEU A 106 -0.10 -10.04 -7.68
N ASN A 107 -0.88 -10.43 -8.71
CA ASN A 107 -1.79 -11.57 -8.63
C ASN A 107 -1.08 -12.94 -8.53
N SER A 108 0.25 -12.99 -8.70
CA SER A 108 1.01 -14.22 -8.43
C SER A 108 1.18 -14.52 -6.93
N PHE A 109 0.91 -13.53 -6.07
CA PHE A 109 0.98 -13.67 -4.62
C PHE A 109 -0.38 -14.04 -4.03
N PRO A 110 -0.43 -14.63 -2.81
CA PRO A 110 -1.69 -14.96 -2.16
C PRO A 110 -2.56 -13.74 -1.89
N CYS A 111 -3.83 -13.81 -2.30
CA CYS A 111 -4.86 -12.84 -1.93
C CYS A 111 -5.33 -13.14 -0.50
N VAL A 112 -5.11 -12.20 0.41
CA VAL A 112 -5.40 -12.34 1.84
C VAL A 112 -6.64 -11.57 2.28
N TYR A 113 -7.13 -10.66 1.44
CA TYR A 113 -8.36 -9.93 1.68
C TYR A 113 -9.02 -9.51 0.38
N SER A 114 -10.34 -9.71 0.30
CA SER A 114 -11.20 -9.22 -0.78
C SER A 114 -12.62 -9.02 -0.25
N LEU A 115 -13.33 -8.01 -0.74
CA LEU A 115 -14.76 -7.86 -0.43
C LEU A 115 -15.62 -9.03 -0.93
N SER A 116 -15.17 -9.75 -1.96
CA SER A 116 -15.86 -10.93 -2.50
C SER A 116 -15.60 -12.20 -1.69
N ASP A 117 -14.59 -12.19 -0.82
CA ASP A 117 -14.16 -13.32 0.00
C ASP A 117 -13.92 -12.84 1.45
N ARG A 118 -15.01 -12.41 2.10
CA ARG A 118 -14.93 -11.90 3.47
C ARG A 118 -14.64 -13.00 4.49
N ASP A 119 -14.94 -14.26 4.14
CA ASP A 119 -14.70 -15.43 4.98
C ASP A 119 -13.26 -15.94 4.91
N ASN A 120 -12.39 -15.27 4.14
CA ASN A 120 -10.95 -15.53 4.15
C ASN A 120 -10.43 -15.52 5.59
N ARG A 121 -9.65 -16.56 5.95
CA ARG A 121 -9.13 -16.74 7.32
C ARG A 121 -8.34 -15.54 7.84
N TYR A 122 -7.79 -14.73 6.95
CA TYR A 122 -6.99 -13.57 7.30
C TYR A 122 -7.81 -12.28 7.44
N SER A 123 -9.07 -12.25 7.00
CA SER A 123 -9.94 -11.05 7.05
C SER A 123 -10.04 -10.43 8.44
N TYR A 124 -9.90 -11.25 9.49
CA TYR A 124 -9.92 -10.82 10.88
C TYR A 124 -8.82 -9.80 11.23
N TYR A 125 -7.64 -9.89 10.60
CA TYR A 125 -6.47 -9.08 10.91
C TYR A 125 -6.45 -7.71 10.23
N PHE A 126 -7.39 -7.46 9.32
CA PHE A 126 -7.55 -6.16 8.66
C PHE A 126 -8.56 -5.32 9.43
N GLU A 127 -8.23 -4.10 9.85
CA GLU A 127 -9.09 -3.20 10.63
C GLU A 127 -9.08 -1.78 10.03
N GLY A 128 -10.01 -0.91 10.44
CA GLY A 128 -10.04 0.48 9.97
C GLY A 128 -10.63 0.63 8.56
N SER A 129 -10.16 1.62 7.79
CA SER A 129 -10.75 1.93 6.48
C SER A 129 -10.50 0.85 5.43
N VAL A 130 -9.43 0.06 5.58
CA VAL A 130 -9.05 -1.02 4.66
C VAL A 130 -10.20 -2.00 4.39
N ARG A 131 -11.07 -2.23 5.40
CA ARG A 131 -12.24 -3.13 5.28
C ARG A 131 -13.33 -2.61 4.34
N ASN A 132 -13.29 -1.32 4.00
CA ASN A 132 -14.27 -0.68 3.13
C ASN A 132 -13.76 -0.56 1.68
N GLU A 133 -12.52 -0.94 1.43
CA GLU A 133 -11.90 -0.76 0.14
C GLU A 133 -12.21 -1.93 -0.80
N THR A 134 -12.42 -1.62 -2.07
CA THR A 134 -12.88 -2.60 -3.07
C THR A 134 -11.75 -3.38 -3.74
N SER A 135 -10.50 -2.92 -3.63
CA SER A 135 -9.37 -3.59 -4.29
C SER A 135 -8.82 -4.68 -3.38
N PRO A 136 -8.57 -5.89 -3.91
CA PRO A 136 -8.01 -6.99 -3.13
C PRO A 136 -6.60 -6.66 -2.61
N ILE A 137 -6.23 -7.31 -1.52
CA ILE A 137 -4.93 -7.17 -0.86
C ILE A 137 -4.16 -8.47 -1.03
N PHE A 138 -2.95 -8.36 -1.56
CA PHE A 138 -2.05 -9.48 -1.77
C PHE A 138 -0.92 -9.45 -0.74
N ALA A 139 -0.42 -10.62 -0.35
CA ALA A 139 0.62 -10.71 0.67
C ALA A 139 1.93 -11.23 0.08
N PHE A 140 3.02 -10.49 0.29
CA PHE A 140 4.36 -11.06 0.15
C PHE A 140 4.64 -12.01 1.30
N GLN A 141 5.72 -12.79 1.19
CA GLN A 141 6.05 -13.79 2.21
C GLN A 141 6.15 -13.17 3.61
N SER A 142 6.84 -12.04 3.75
CA SER A 142 6.94 -11.33 5.04
C SER A 142 5.58 -10.85 5.57
N GLY A 143 4.65 -10.48 4.68
CA GLY A 143 3.27 -10.12 5.05
C GLY A 143 2.45 -11.33 5.50
N LEU A 144 2.63 -12.49 4.85
CA LEU A 144 1.99 -13.75 5.28
C LEU A 144 2.52 -14.21 6.63
N ASP A 145 3.83 -14.12 6.84
CA ASP A 145 4.47 -14.47 8.11
C ASP A 145 3.93 -13.55 9.22
N ALA A 146 3.74 -12.26 8.94
CA ALA A 146 3.15 -11.32 9.88
C ALA A 146 1.69 -11.66 10.22
N LEU A 147 0.86 -12.02 9.24
CA LEU A 147 -0.51 -12.50 9.49
C LEU A 147 -0.54 -13.78 10.33
N SER A 148 0.37 -14.72 10.06
CA SER A 148 0.55 -15.95 10.85
C SER A 148 1.00 -15.67 12.29
N ASN A 149 1.68 -14.55 12.52
CA ASN A 149 2.06 -14.04 13.84
C ASN A 149 1.03 -13.05 14.41
N GLU A 150 -0.22 -13.11 13.94
CA GLU A 150 -1.35 -12.33 14.44
C GLU A 150 -1.18 -10.79 14.35
N ARG A 151 -0.37 -10.31 13.39
CA ARG A 151 -0.19 -8.87 13.16
C ARG A 151 -1.46 -8.27 12.54
N TYR A 152 -1.85 -7.10 13.03
CA TYR A 152 -2.98 -6.33 12.50
C TYR A 152 -2.53 -5.28 11.47
N PHE A 153 -3.37 -5.14 10.43
CA PHE A 153 -3.16 -4.22 9.32
C PHE A 153 -4.27 -3.18 9.24
N VAL A 154 -3.90 -1.93 8.94
CA VAL A 154 -4.81 -0.78 8.76
C VAL A 154 -4.52 -0.04 7.46
N GLY A 155 -5.40 0.88 7.07
CA GLY A 155 -5.14 1.74 5.90
C GLY A 155 -4.08 2.79 6.21
N ASP A 156 -3.22 3.11 5.25
CA ASP A 156 -2.24 4.20 5.35
C ASP A 156 -2.88 5.55 5.74
N ARG A 157 -4.08 5.80 5.20
CA ARG A 157 -4.82 7.05 5.38
C ARG A 157 -5.81 7.03 6.53
N ASP A 158 -5.76 6.03 7.40
CA ASP A 158 -6.58 6.02 8.61
C ASP A 158 -6.16 7.17 9.53
N ASN A 159 -7.10 8.09 9.78
CA ASN A 159 -6.85 9.22 10.67
C ASN A 159 -6.85 8.80 12.14
N ASP A 160 -6.41 9.70 13.03
CA ASP A 160 -6.31 9.44 14.47
C ASP A 160 -7.62 8.91 15.07
N ALA A 161 -8.78 9.44 14.66
CA ALA A 161 -10.06 8.99 15.20
C ALA A 161 -10.39 7.52 14.83
N VAL A 162 -10.01 7.08 13.62
CA VAL A 162 -10.14 5.68 13.20
C VAL A 162 -9.13 4.82 13.95
N LEU A 163 -7.86 5.23 13.99
CA LEU A 163 -6.80 4.48 14.64
C LEU A 163 -7.07 4.31 16.15
N ASP A 164 -7.57 5.34 16.83
CA ASP A 164 -7.90 5.26 18.26
C ASP A 164 -9.04 4.27 18.52
N ARG A 165 -10.03 4.22 17.62
CA ARG A 165 -11.11 3.23 17.70
C ARG A 165 -10.58 1.80 17.50
N VAL A 166 -9.69 1.61 16.53
CA VAL A 166 -9.03 0.33 16.28
C VAL A 166 -8.21 -0.08 17.50
N CYS A 167 -7.34 0.80 18.01
CA CYS A 167 -6.51 0.52 19.18
C CYS A 167 -7.37 0.13 20.39
N LYS A 168 -8.44 0.89 20.70
CA LYS A 168 -9.38 0.53 21.78
C LYS A 168 -10.00 -0.86 21.58
N ALA A 169 -10.44 -1.18 20.37
CA ALA A 169 -11.01 -2.49 20.07
C ALA A 169 -9.97 -3.62 20.21
N LEU A 170 -8.73 -3.38 19.82
CA LEU A 170 -7.63 -4.33 19.95
C LEU A 170 -7.14 -4.48 21.40
N CYS A 171 -7.22 -3.42 22.23
CA CYS A 171 -6.98 -3.53 23.68
C CYS A 171 -7.96 -4.49 24.35
N LEU A 172 -9.23 -4.50 23.93
CA LEU A 172 -10.21 -5.48 24.40
C LEU A 172 -9.88 -6.92 23.97
N ARG A 173 -8.99 -7.09 22.99
CA ARG A 173 -8.47 -8.38 22.52
C ARG A 173 -7.10 -8.72 23.11
N GLY A 174 -6.60 -7.90 24.04
CA GLY A 174 -5.34 -8.14 24.75
C GLY A 174 -4.09 -7.47 24.17
N LEU A 175 -4.21 -6.65 23.12
CA LEU A 175 -3.07 -5.88 22.59
C LEU A 175 -2.82 -4.63 23.45
N ASN A 176 -1.55 -4.32 23.73
CA ASN A 176 -1.20 -3.16 24.53
C ASN A 176 -0.39 -2.14 23.69
N PHE A 177 -1.00 -0.98 23.43
CA PHE A 177 -0.39 0.10 22.65
C PHE A 177 0.32 1.15 23.53
N ASP A 178 0.14 1.07 24.86
CA ASP A 178 0.71 2.00 25.84
C ASP A 178 2.09 1.59 26.35
N ALA A 179 2.55 0.37 26.01
CA ALA A 179 3.86 -0.12 26.42
C ALA A 179 4.98 0.52 25.58
N ASP A 180 5.69 1.49 26.15
CA ASP A 180 7.13 1.60 25.88
C ASP A 180 7.78 0.28 26.30
N GLY A 181 8.59 -0.29 25.41
CA GLY A 181 9.13 -1.65 25.47
C GLY A 181 9.89 -1.98 26.75
N THR A 182 9.15 -2.33 27.80
CA THR A 182 9.65 -3.11 28.93
C THR A 182 8.73 -4.32 29.08
N GLU A 183 9.05 -5.35 28.30
CA GLU A 183 8.70 -6.72 28.67
C GLU A 183 9.19 -6.96 30.09
N LYS A 184 8.27 -7.05 31.05
CA LYS A 184 8.51 -7.78 32.28
C LYS A 184 7.76 -9.09 32.15
N TYR A 185 8.48 -10.12 31.70
CA TYR A 185 8.08 -11.49 31.97
C TYR A 185 8.11 -11.70 33.49
N VAL A 186 7.03 -12.29 34.00
CA VAL A 186 6.90 -12.79 35.38
C VAL A 186 7.73 -14.06 35.53
#